data_AF-A0A2E2ACN6-F1
#
_entry.id   AF-A0A2E2ACN6-F1
#
_cell.length_a   1.000
_cell.length_b   1.000
_cell.length_c   1.000
_cell.angle_alpha   90.00
_cell.angle_beta   90.00
_cell.angle_gamma   90.00
#
_symmetry.space_group_name_H-M   'P 1'
#
loop_
_entity.id
_entity.type
_entity.pdbx_description
1 polymer ?
#
loop_
_entity_poly.entity_id
_entity_poly.type
_entity_poly.pdbx_seq_one_letter_code
_entity_poly.pdbx_strand_id
1 'polypeptide(L)'
;MENDISSLASSGDVLFMMLGAVMVFAMHGGFAFLEVGTVRKKNQVNALVKILVDFAISTLIYFSIGYGVAYGIFMFQPASELLAKNQGYELVHFFFLLTFAAAIPAIISGGIAERAKFWTQALAAGIFVGITYPLFEGMVWGQINFLGQEGSWLAELTGGIPFHDYAGSVVVHSMGGWIALTAVIILGPRFGRWDSEGRSRPIPISSVPFMALGSWMLCVGWFGFNVMSAATLQGISGLVAINSLFAMAGGIIAALMISKNDPGFIHNGALAGLVAICAGSDQVHPFGALAIGAIAGIIFV
;
A
#
# COMPACT_ATOMS: atom_id res chain seq x y z
N MET A 1 -15.11 13.06 -35.00
CA MET A 1 -13.85 12.28 -34.97
C MET A 1 -12.93 12.72 -33.85
N GLU A 2 -12.45 13.97 -33.82
CA GLU A 2 -11.55 14.44 -32.74
C GLU A 2 -12.23 14.43 -31.36
N ASN A 3 -13.49 14.90 -31.27
CA ASN A 3 -14.31 14.82 -30.06
C ASN A 3 -14.65 13.37 -29.64
N ASP A 4 -14.73 12.45 -30.60
CA ASP A 4 -15.03 11.04 -30.31
C ASP A 4 -13.79 10.33 -29.76
N ILE A 5 -12.61 10.66 -30.30
CA ILE A 5 -11.31 10.15 -29.84
C ILE A 5 -11.00 10.67 -28.43
N SER A 6 -11.21 11.96 -28.15
CA SER A 6 -10.98 12.52 -26.82
C SER A 6 -11.96 11.96 -25.77
N SER A 7 -13.22 11.75 -26.14
CA SER A 7 -14.18 11.05 -25.29
C SER A 7 -13.74 9.61 -25.02
N LEU A 8 -13.28 8.88 -26.03
CA LEU A 8 -12.81 7.49 -25.87
C LEU A 8 -11.57 7.41 -24.98
N ALA A 9 -10.62 8.32 -25.13
CA ALA A 9 -9.43 8.41 -24.28
C ALA A 9 -9.82 8.66 -22.81
N SER A 10 -10.71 9.63 -22.57
CA SER A 10 -11.21 9.93 -21.22
C SER A 10 -11.91 8.73 -20.58
N SER A 11 -12.81 8.06 -21.33
CA SER A 11 -13.46 6.83 -20.86
C SER A 11 -12.47 5.71 -20.57
N GLY A 12 -11.43 5.61 -21.40
CA GLY A 12 -10.35 4.65 -21.24
C GLY A 12 -9.55 4.87 -19.97
N ASP A 13 -9.18 6.12 -19.67
CA ASP A 13 -8.46 6.49 -18.44
C ASP A 13 -9.32 6.24 -17.19
N VAL A 14 -10.61 6.55 -17.24
CA VAL A 14 -11.56 6.24 -16.15
C VAL A 14 -11.64 4.74 -15.92
N LEU A 15 -11.80 3.94 -16.98
CA LEU A 15 -11.84 2.47 -16.87
C LEU A 15 -10.52 1.92 -16.31
N PHE A 16 -9.39 2.41 -16.82
CA PHE A 16 -8.06 2.04 -16.37
C PHE A 16 -7.91 2.30 -14.87
N MET A 17 -8.13 3.54 -14.42
CA MET A 17 -8.02 3.89 -13.01
C MET A 17 -8.98 3.07 -12.13
N MET A 18 -10.21 2.81 -12.60
CA MET A 18 -11.19 2.03 -11.84
C MET A 18 -10.74 0.58 -11.65
N LEU A 19 -10.17 -0.05 -12.68
CA LEU A 19 -9.61 -1.41 -12.57
C LEU A 19 -8.48 -1.44 -11.54
N GLY A 20 -7.60 -0.44 -11.56
CA GLY A 20 -6.55 -0.27 -10.54
C GLY A 20 -7.14 -0.15 -9.14
N ALA A 21 -8.11 0.74 -8.95
CA ALA A 21 -8.73 0.99 -7.65
C ALA A 21 -9.42 -0.27 -7.09
N VAL A 22 -10.09 -1.07 -7.94
CA VAL A 22 -10.71 -2.34 -7.52
C VAL A 22 -9.65 -3.39 -7.14
N MET A 23 -8.56 -3.47 -7.90
CA MET A 23 -7.47 -4.41 -7.60
C MET A 23 -6.77 -4.04 -6.28
N VAL A 24 -6.51 -2.76 -6.03
CA VAL A 24 -5.93 -2.30 -4.77
C VAL A 24 -6.95 -2.38 -3.63
N PHE A 25 -8.24 -2.17 -3.88
CA PHE A 25 -9.29 -2.47 -2.91
C PHE A 25 -9.28 -3.94 -2.49
N ALA A 26 -9.06 -4.87 -3.43
CA ALA A 26 -8.89 -6.30 -3.10
C ALA A 26 -7.67 -6.57 -2.20
N MET A 27 -6.63 -5.72 -2.22
CA MET A 27 -5.51 -5.81 -1.27
C MET A 27 -5.95 -5.63 0.18
N HIS A 28 -7.02 -4.87 0.46
CA HIS A 28 -7.57 -4.74 1.81
C HIS A 28 -8.14 -6.07 2.33
N GLY A 29 -8.78 -6.84 1.46
CA GLY A 29 -9.11 -8.24 1.75
C GLY A 29 -7.86 -9.08 1.99
N GLY A 30 -6.81 -8.84 1.20
CA GLY A 30 -5.50 -9.46 1.37
C GLY A 30 -4.87 -9.20 2.74
N PHE A 31 -4.84 -7.94 3.21
CA PHE A 31 -4.39 -7.57 4.55
C PHE A 31 -5.23 -8.25 5.63
N ALA A 32 -6.55 -8.28 5.48
CA ALA A 32 -7.44 -8.94 6.44
C ALA A 32 -7.17 -10.44 6.56
N PHE A 33 -6.99 -11.15 5.43
CA PHE A 33 -6.69 -12.58 5.43
C PHE A 33 -5.25 -12.89 5.89
N LEU A 34 -4.29 -12.04 5.58
CA LEU A 34 -2.91 -12.16 6.07
C LEU A 34 -2.87 -12.00 7.60
N GLU A 35 -3.56 -11.00 8.14
CA GLU A 35 -3.64 -10.76 9.58
C GLU A 35 -4.42 -11.89 10.28
N VAL A 36 -5.60 -12.27 9.78
CA VAL A 36 -6.44 -13.31 10.42
C VAL A 36 -5.73 -14.66 10.49
N GLY A 37 -4.90 -14.99 9.50
CA GLY A 37 -4.10 -16.22 9.48
C GLY A 37 -2.97 -16.22 10.52
N THR A 38 -2.44 -15.05 10.88
CA THR A 38 -1.25 -14.90 11.73
C THR A 38 -1.54 -14.57 13.19
N VAL A 39 -2.75 -14.08 13.51
CA VAL A 39 -3.21 -13.90 14.90
C VAL A 39 -3.67 -15.22 15.54
N ARG A 40 -3.82 -15.26 16.87
CA ARG A 40 -4.40 -16.42 17.57
C ARG A 40 -5.90 -16.51 17.27
N LYS A 41 -6.44 -17.75 17.29
CA LYS A 41 -7.84 -18.05 16.97
C LYS A 41 -8.86 -17.15 17.70
N LYS A 42 -8.60 -16.82 18.97
CA LYS A 42 -9.47 -15.94 19.79
C LYS A 42 -9.61 -14.50 19.26
N ASN A 43 -8.69 -14.04 18.40
CA ASN A 43 -8.64 -12.67 17.89
C ASN A 43 -9.06 -12.55 16.42
N GLN A 44 -9.45 -13.64 15.77
CA GLN A 44 -9.75 -13.65 14.33
C GLN A 44 -10.91 -12.73 13.94
N VAL A 45 -12.00 -12.74 14.72
CA VAL A 45 -13.17 -11.87 14.46
C VAL A 45 -12.77 -10.40 14.53
N ASN A 46 -11.98 -10.02 15.52
CA ASN A 46 -11.50 -8.65 15.66
C ASN A 46 -10.58 -8.25 14.49
N ALA A 47 -9.68 -9.14 14.04
CA ALA A 47 -8.80 -8.86 12.90
C ALA A 47 -9.59 -8.58 11.61
N LEU A 48 -10.64 -9.36 11.33
CA LEU A 48 -11.47 -9.20 10.11
C LEU A 48 -12.27 -7.90 10.13
N VAL A 49 -12.99 -7.62 11.21
CA VAL A 49 -13.89 -6.45 11.30
C VAL A 49 -13.09 -5.15 11.23
N LYS A 50 -11.91 -5.14 11.83
CA LYS A 50 -11.06 -3.96 11.95
C LYS A 50 -10.59 -3.40 10.62
N ILE A 51 -10.10 -4.25 9.70
CA ILE A 51 -9.66 -3.78 8.37
C ILE A 51 -10.84 -3.18 7.59
N LEU A 52 -12.03 -3.79 7.67
CA LEU A 52 -13.21 -3.29 6.98
C LEU A 52 -13.70 -1.95 7.54
N VAL A 53 -13.69 -1.79 8.87
CA VAL A 53 -14.06 -0.53 9.52
C VAL A 53 -13.01 0.55 9.29
N ASP A 54 -11.72 0.21 9.35
CA ASP A 54 -10.62 1.13 9.05
C ASP A 54 -10.73 1.65 7.61
N PHE A 55 -11.11 0.80 6.64
CA PHE A 55 -11.38 1.24 5.27
C PHE A 55 -12.53 2.25 5.22
N ALA A 56 -13.67 1.97 5.85
CA ALA A 56 -14.81 2.89 5.86
C ALA A 56 -14.49 4.25 6.49
N ILE A 57 -13.77 4.27 7.61
CA ILE A 57 -13.32 5.50 8.27
C ILE A 57 -12.34 6.25 7.37
N SER A 58 -11.39 5.53 6.77
CA SER A 58 -10.41 6.11 5.85
C SER A 58 -11.10 6.77 4.66
N THR A 59 -12.12 6.14 4.09
CA THR A 59 -12.94 6.72 3.00
C THR A 59 -13.49 8.08 3.38
N LEU A 60 -14.18 8.18 4.53
CA LEU A 60 -14.83 9.43 4.93
C LEU A 60 -13.82 10.54 5.26
N ILE A 61 -12.73 10.20 5.95
CA ILE A 61 -11.75 11.18 6.39
C ILE A 61 -10.84 11.62 5.24
N TYR A 62 -10.38 10.68 4.40
CA TYR A 62 -9.57 11.01 3.24
C TYR A 62 -10.38 11.82 2.22
N PHE A 63 -11.67 11.49 2.00
CA PHE A 63 -12.56 12.28 1.15
C PHE A 63 -12.72 13.72 1.66
N SER A 64 -12.95 13.87 2.97
CA SER A 64 -13.31 15.17 3.54
C SER A 64 -12.10 16.08 3.80
N ILE A 65 -10.92 15.49 4.02
CA ILE A 65 -9.73 16.20 4.46
C ILE A 65 -8.51 15.78 3.63
N GLY A 66 -8.17 14.48 3.65
CA GLY A 66 -6.88 14.00 3.17
C GLY A 66 -6.60 14.32 1.70
N TYR A 67 -7.53 14.04 0.80
CA TYR A 67 -7.36 14.31 -0.63
C TYR A 67 -7.20 15.81 -0.92
N GLY A 68 -7.91 16.66 -0.16
CA GLY A 68 -7.74 18.11 -0.21
C GLY A 68 -6.36 18.56 0.28
N VAL A 69 -5.81 17.92 1.32
CA VAL A 69 -4.43 18.18 1.80
C VAL A 69 -3.40 17.77 0.76
N ALA A 70 -3.50 16.56 0.20
CA ALA A 70 -2.52 16.03 -0.74
C ALA A 70 -2.58 16.70 -2.12
N TYR A 71 -3.78 16.93 -2.67
CA TYR A 71 -3.98 17.33 -4.07
C TYR A 71 -4.71 18.67 -4.26
N GLY A 72 -5.27 19.26 -3.20
CA GLY A 72 -5.94 20.57 -3.28
C GLY A 72 -7.36 20.48 -3.82
N ILE A 73 -7.89 19.27 -3.93
CA ILE A 73 -9.18 18.99 -4.56
C ILE A 73 -10.19 18.65 -3.48
N PHE A 74 -11.27 19.42 -3.42
CA PHE A 74 -12.42 19.19 -2.55
C PHE A 74 -13.66 18.83 -3.38
N MET A 75 -14.28 17.68 -3.09
CA MET A 75 -15.38 17.13 -3.87
C MET A 75 -16.77 17.46 -3.29
N PHE A 76 -16.91 18.64 -2.68
CA PHE A 76 -18.17 19.13 -2.09
C PHE A 76 -19.05 19.92 -3.07
N GLN A 77 -18.96 19.60 -4.36
CA GLN A 77 -19.68 20.25 -5.45
C GLN A 77 -20.92 19.43 -5.86
N PRO A 78 -21.90 20.03 -6.58
CA PRO A 78 -23.03 19.28 -7.12
C PRO A 78 -22.59 18.10 -8.00
N ALA A 79 -23.36 17.01 -7.97
CA ALA A 79 -23.04 15.78 -8.71
C ALA A 79 -22.87 16.01 -10.23
N SER A 80 -23.60 16.96 -10.82
CA SER A 80 -23.45 17.34 -12.23
C SER A 80 -22.05 17.90 -12.54
N GLU A 81 -21.45 18.65 -11.62
CA GLU A 81 -20.11 19.21 -11.80
C GLU A 81 -19.02 18.16 -11.59
N LEU A 82 -19.20 17.27 -10.61
CA LEU A 82 -18.30 16.13 -10.37
C LEU A 82 -18.22 15.18 -11.57
N LEU A 83 -19.34 15.01 -12.29
CA LEU A 83 -19.40 14.15 -13.50
C LEU A 83 -18.96 14.86 -14.78
N ALA A 84 -19.16 16.18 -14.88
CA ALA A 84 -18.93 16.93 -16.12
C ALA A 84 -17.46 16.94 -16.56
N LYS A 85 -16.51 16.87 -15.62
CA LYS A 85 -15.07 16.89 -15.90
C LYS A 85 -14.56 15.48 -16.17
N ASN A 86 -14.03 15.22 -17.36
CA ASN A 86 -13.39 13.95 -17.76
C ASN A 86 -14.16 12.70 -17.30
N GLN A 87 -15.49 12.73 -17.41
CA GLN A 87 -16.37 11.63 -17.00
C GLN A 87 -16.17 11.16 -15.55
N GLY A 88 -15.82 12.08 -14.65
CA GLY A 88 -15.59 11.77 -13.24
C GLY A 88 -14.25 11.12 -12.93
N TYR A 89 -13.24 11.26 -13.79
CA TYR A 89 -11.88 10.73 -13.55
C TYR A 89 -11.34 11.07 -12.15
N GLU A 90 -11.55 12.30 -11.67
CA GLU A 90 -11.10 12.72 -10.33
C GLU A 90 -11.73 11.87 -9.21
N LEU A 91 -12.99 11.44 -9.36
CA LEU A 91 -13.66 10.57 -8.38
C LEU A 91 -13.00 9.20 -8.31
N VAL A 92 -12.60 8.68 -9.47
CA VAL A 92 -11.95 7.36 -9.58
C VAL A 92 -10.48 7.44 -9.15
N HIS A 93 -9.80 8.55 -9.45
CA HIS A 93 -8.45 8.82 -8.96
C HIS A 93 -8.43 8.94 -7.43
N PHE A 94 -9.42 9.63 -6.85
CA PHE A 94 -9.64 9.60 -5.41
C PHE A 94 -9.84 8.18 -4.89
N PHE A 95 -10.69 7.37 -5.54
CA PHE A 95 -10.91 5.99 -5.09
C PHE A 95 -9.60 5.19 -5.14
N PHE A 96 -8.79 5.34 -6.19
CA PHE A 96 -7.48 4.72 -6.28
C PHE A 96 -6.56 5.14 -5.12
N LEU A 97 -6.34 6.43 -4.91
CA LEU A 97 -5.43 6.92 -3.86
C LEU A 97 -5.96 6.70 -2.43
N LEU A 98 -7.28 6.69 -2.25
CA LEU A 98 -7.90 6.26 -1.00
C LEU A 98 -7.43 4.85 -0.63
N THR A 99 -7.34 3.93 -1.59
CA THR A 99 -6.90 2.56 -1.28
C THR A 99 -5.43 2.50 -0.83
N PHE A 100 -4.59 3.45 -1.24
CA PHE A 100 -3.21 3.62 -0.78
C PHE A 100 -3.18 4.21 0.62
N ALA A 101 -3.94 5.30 0.84
CA ALA A 101 -4.08 5.92 2.15
C ALA A 101 -4.58 4.92 3.21
N ALA A 102 -5.61 4.14 2.89
CA ALA A 102 -6.15 3.11 3.77
C ALA A 102 -5.17 1.95 4.01
N ALA A 103 -4.15 1.75 3.16
CA ALA A 103 -3.14 0.71 3.38
C ALA A 103 -2.26 1.04 4.60
N ILE A 104 -2.07 2.32 4.92
CA ILE A 104 -1.30 2.76 6.10
C ILE A 104 -1.84 2.16 7.40
N PRO A 105 -3.11 2.38 7.80
CA PRO A 105 -3.65 1.74 8.99
C PRO A 105 -3.68 0.21 8.88
N ALA A 106 -3.87 -0.38 7.70
CA ALA A 106 -3.80 -1.83 7.51
C ALA A 106 -2.40 -2.42 7.78
N ILE A 107 -1.32 -1.73 7.41
CA ILE A 107 0.06 -2.13 7.73
C ILE A 107 0.31 -2.03 9.24
N ILE A 108 -0.08 -0.91 9.85
CA ILE A 108 0.05 -0.69 11.30
C ILE A 108 -0.71 -1.76 12.09
N SER A 109 -1.92 -2.07 11.64
CA SER A 109 -2.84 -3.05 12.21
C SER A 109 -2.18 -4.41 12.45
N GLY A 110 -1.44 -4.93 11.47
CA GLY A 110 -0.73 -6.21 11.59
C GLY A 110 0.35 -6.21 12.67
N GLY A 111 1.09 -5.11 12.81
CA GLY A 111 2.15 -4.98 13.83
C GLY A 111 1.60 -4.95 15.26
N ILE A 112 0.45 -4.32 15.46
CA ILE A 112 -0.18 -4.10 16.78
C ILE A 112 -1.29 -5.09 17.11
N ALA A 113 -1.50 -6.09 16.25
CA ALA A 113 -2.54 -7.09 16.41
C ALA A 113 -2.51 -7.76 17.79
N GLU A 114 -3.71 -8.06 18.31
CA GLU A 114 -3.98 -8.72 19.60
C GLU A 114 -3.74 -7.88 20.88
N ARG A 115 -3.22 -6.66 20.79
CA ARG A 115 -3.01 -5.80 21.98
C ARG A 115 -3.56 -4.37 21.86
N ALA A 116 -3.82 -3.87 20.65
CA ALA A 116 -4.46 -2.57 20.47
C ALA A 116 -5.97 -2.62 20.72
N LYS A 117 -6.53 -1.56 21.31
CA LYS A 117 -7.98 -1.38 21.45
C LYS A 117 -8.56 -0.91 20.11
N PHE A 118 -9.71 -1.47 19.75
CA PHE A 118 -10.38 -1.22 18.46
C PHE A 118 -10.56 0.28 18.15
N TRP A 119 -11.28 1.02 19.00
CA TRP A 119 -11.57 2.44 18.77
C TRP A 119 -10.33 3.34 18.82
N THR A 120 -9.34 2.99 19.63
CA THR A 120 -8.07 3.72 19.68
C THR A 120 -7.34 3.59 18.35
N GLN A 121 -7.31 2.40 17.76
CA GLN A 121 -6.75 2.19 16.42
C GLN A 121 -7.56 2.92 15.36
N ALA A 122 -8.89 2.82 15.37
CA ALA A 122 -9.77 3.45 14.39
C ALA A 122 -9.61 4.99 14.36
N LEU A 123 -9.49 5.62 15.54
CA LEU A 123 -9.23 7.07 15.64
C LEU A 123 -7.82 7.43 15.15
N ALA A 124 -6.81 6.63 15.49
CA ALA A 124 -5.46 6.84 14.99
C ALA A 124 -5.39 6.69 13.47
N ALA A 125 -6.09 5.71 12.90
CA ALA A 125 -6.24 5.53 11.45
C ALA A 125 -6.81 6.79 10.80
N GLY A 126 -7.90 7.34 11.37
CA GLY A 126 -8.48 8.60 10.91
C GLY A 126 -7.49 9.78 10.93
N ILE A 127 -6.68 9.92 11.97
CA ILE A 127 -5.65 10.98 12.03
C ILE A 127 -4.59 10.77 10.94
N PHE A 128 -4.10 9.53 10.77
CA PHE A 128 -3.07 9.25 9.78
C PHE A 128 -3.57 9.49 8.37
N VAL A 129 -4.76 9.01 8.01
CA VAL A 129 -5.32 9.18 6.65
C VAL A 129 -5.89 10.58 6.41
N GLY A 130 -6.19 11.36 7.45
CA GLY A 130 -6.65 12.74 7.30
C GLY A 130 -5.53 13.76 7.19
N ILE A 131 -4.40 13.52 7.85
CA ILE A 131 -3.35 14.53 8.01
C ILE A 131 -1.97 13.96 7.73
N THR A 132 -1.51 12.97 8.49
CA THR A 132 -0.10 12.55 8.47
C THR A 132 0.32 11.99 7.11
N TYR A 133 -0.42 11.01 6.59
CA TYR A 133 -0.15 10.40 5.29
C TYR A 133 -0.38 11.38 4.13
N PRO A 134 -1.53 12.10 4.03
CA PRO A 134 -1.75 13.03 2.93
C PRO A 134 -0.75 14.18 2.84
N LEU A 135 -0.18 14.62 3.97
CA LEU A 135 0.92 15.59 3.94
C LEU A 135 2.15 15.03 3.22
N PHE A 136 2.54 13.79 3.54
CA PHE A 136 3.70 13.17 2.92
C PHE A 136 3.43 12.74 1.47
N GLU A 137 2.26 12.18 1.19
CA GLU A 137 1.74 11.92 -0.16
C GLU A 137 1.77 13.19 -1.00
N GLY A 138 1.25 14.31 -0.46
CA GLY A 138 1.24 15.60 -1.13
C GLY A 138 2.64 16.12 -1.46
N MET A 139 3.63 15.86 -0.59
CA MET A 139 5.03 16.25 -0.80
C MET A 139 5.71 15.48 -1.93
N VAL A 140 5.27 14.26 -2.21
CA VAL A 140 5.89 13.37 -3.20
C VAL A 140 5.09 13.32 -4.51
N TRP A 141 3.78 13.10 -4.45
CA TRP A 141 2.91 12.92 -5.63
C TRP A 141 1.91 14.04 -5.86
N GLY A 142 1.63 14.83 -4.83
CA GLY A 142 0.56 15.83 -4.88
C GLY A 142 1.04 17.26 -5.13
N GLN A 143 0.29 18.21 -4.58
CA GLN A 143 0.46 19.64 -4.83
C GLN A 143 1.58 20.30 -4.01
N ILE A 144 2.11 19.62 -2.99
CA ILE A 144 3.06 20.21 -2.05
C ILE A 144 4.45 20.09 -2.69
N ASN A 145 4.94 21.17 -3.29
CA ASN A 145 6.23 21.20 -3.99
C ASN A 145 7.42 21.10 -3.00
N PHE A 146 7.77 19.89 -2.56
CA PHE A 146 8.77 19.68 -1.51
C PHE A 146 9.75 18.53 -1.78
N LEU A 147 9.28 17.38 -2.26
CA LEU A 147 10.15 16.21 -2.51
C LEU A 147 10.14 15.72 -3.96
N GLY A 148 8.97 15.40 -4.51
CA GLY A 148 8.88 14.59 -5.74
C GLY A 148 8.77 15.37 -7.04
N GLN A 149 8.50 16.67 -6.97
CA GLN A 149 8.32 17.52 -8.15
C GLN A 149 9.67 18.06 -8.65
N GLU A 150 9.79 18.33 -9.95
CA GLU A 150 11.06 18.77 -10.59
C GLU A 150 11.64 20.07 -10.00
N GLY A 151 10.78 20.98 -9.54
CA GLY A 151 11.17 22.24 -8.89
C GLY A 151 11.08 22.19 -7.36
N SER A 152 11.14 21.00 -6.78
CA SER A 152 11.00 20.82 -5.33
C SER A 152 12.26 21.20 -4.57
N TRP A 153 12.11 21.45 -3.27
CA TRP A 153 13.24 21.73 -2.38
C TRP A 153 14.32 20.65 -2.46
N LEU A 154 13.94 19.36 -2.54
CA LEU A 154 14.93 18.30 -2.69
C LEU A 154 15.64 18.37 -4.05
N ALA A 155 14.90 18.58 -5.15
CA ALA A 155 15.50 18.70 -6.48
C ALA A 155 16.49 19.87 -6.55
N GLU A 156 16.20 21.01 -5.93
CA GLU A 156 17.13 22.14 -5.82
C GLU A 156 18.44 21.77 -5.09
N LEU A 157 18.37 20.91 -4.08
CA LEU A 157 19.53 20.46 -3.31
C LEU A 157 20.35 19.36 -3.99
N THR A 158 19.72 18.53 -4.82
CA THR A 158 20.34 17.35 -5.44
C THR A 158 20.82 17.60 -6.88
N GLY A 159 20.82 18.86 -7.33
CA GLY A 159 21.25 19.22 -8.68
C GLY A 159 20.20 18.91 -9.76
N GLY A 160 18.92 19.01 -9.42
CA GLY A 160 17.77 18.84 -10.32
C GLY A 160 17.16 17.44 -10.30
N ILE A 161 17.47 16.60 -9.30
CA ILE A 161 16.97 15.23 -9.21
C ILE A 161 15.87 15.13 -8.14
N PRO A 162 14.59 15.09 -8.50
CA PRO A 162 13.51 14.95 -7.53
C PRO A 162 13.52 13.58 -6.84
N PHE A 163 12.83 13.50 -5.71
CA PHE A 163 12.56 12.23 -5.04
C PHE A 163 11.68 11.35 -5.94
N HIS A 164 12.15 10.15 -6.28
CA HIS A 164 11.41 9.20 -7.10
C HIS A 164 10.87 8.05 -6.26
N ASP A 165 9.55 7.96 -6.16
CA ASP A 165 8.85 6.80 -5.60
C ASP A 165 7.62 6.53 -6.46
N TYR A 166 7.76 5.70 -7.48
CA TYR A 166 6.75 5.56 -8.52
C TYR A 166 5.39 5.07 -8.00
N ALA A 167 5.37 4.05 -7.15
CA ALA A 167 4.14 3.48 -6.61
C ALA A 167 4.07 3.44 -5.08
N GLY A 168 5.13 3.75 -4.33
CA GLY A 168 5.02 3.93 -2.87
C GLY A 168 5.82 2.98 -1.99
N SER A 169 7.05 2.61 -2.37
CA SER A 169 7.95 1.88 -1.43
C SER A 169 8.17 2.70 -0.16
N VAL A 170 8.24 4.03 -0.29
CA VAL A 170 8.43 4.96 0.82
C VAL A 170 7.11 5.57 1.26
N VAL A 171 6.37 6.18 0.33
CA VAL A 171 5.12 6.93 0.60
C VAL A 171 4.08 6.06 1.31
N VAL A 172 3.95 4.80 0.90
CA VAL A 172 2.99 3.87 1.52
C VAL A 172 3.67 2.92 2.49
N HIS A 173 4.58 2.09 1.99
CA HIS A 173 5.06 0.94 2.76
C HIS A 173 6.04 1.32 3.87
N SER A 174 7.02 2.18 3.59
CA SER A 174 7.96 2.62 4.63
C SER A 174 7.25 3.50 5.66
N MET A 175 6.35 4.39 5.24
CA MET A 175 5.56 5.19 6.18
C MET A 175 4.73 4.30 7.13
N GLY A 176 3.96 3.36 6.58
CA GLY A 176 3.22 2.39 7.39
C GLY A 176 4.14 1.58 8.30
N GLY A 177 5.29 1.13 7.80
CA GLY A 177 6.28 0.36 8.56
C GLY A 177 6.91 1.12 9.72
N TRP A 178 7.32 2.37 9.52
CA TRP A 178 7.92 3.21 10.57
C TRP A 178 6.91 3.60 11.66
N ILE A 179 5.67 3.89 11.27
CA ILE A 179 4.59 4.14 12.23
C ILE A 179 4.27 2.85 13.01
N ALA A 180 4.18 1.71 12.32
CA ALA A 180 3.96 0.41 12.95
C ALA A 180 5.08 0.05 13.94
N LEU A 181 6.34 0.28 13.58
CA LEU A 181 7.49 0.05 14.46
C LEU A 181 7.37 0.89 15.74
N THR A 182 7.07 2.18 15.59
CA THR A 182 6.87 3.10 16.73
C THR A 182 5.74 2.60 17.63
N ALA A 183 4.60 2.21 17.04
CA ALA A 183 3.47 1.68 17.78
C ALA A 183 3.79 0.35 18.51
N VAL A 184 4.57 -0.54 17.88
CA VAL A 184 5.02 -1.80 18.49
C VAL A 184 5.96 -1.56 19.67
N ILE A 185 6.87 -0.59 19.57
CA ILE A 185 7.78 -0.23 20.67
C ILE A 185 6.98 0.29 21.87
N ILE A 186 5.98 1.16 21.63
CA ILE A 186 5.15 1.73 22.70
C ILE A 186 4.24 0.69 23.35
N LEU A 187 3.58 -0.16 22.55
CA LEU A 187 2.65 -1.19 23.07
C LEU A 187 3.37 -2.37 23.73
N GLY A 188 4.61 -2.62 23.32
CA GLY A 188 5.41 -3.73 23.82
C GLY A 188 5.02 -5.11 23.25
N PRO A 189 5.68 -6.18 23.74
CA PRO A 189 5.54 -7.53 23.22
C PRO A 189 4.17 -8.14 23.52
N ARG A 190 3.71 -9.04 22.63
CA ARG A 190 2.52 -9.86 22.90
C ARG A 190 2.71 -10.75 24.12
N PHE A 191 1.64 -10.96 24.89
CA PHE A 191 1.65 -11.94 25.97
C PHE A 191 2.07 -13.33 25.46
N GLY A 192 3.09 -13.92 26.09
CA GLY A 192 3.69 -15.20 25.72
C GLY A 192 4.83 -15.11 24.70
N ARG A 193 5.24 -13.91 24.26
CA ARG A 193 6.37 -13.72 23.33
C ARG A 193 7.73 -14.03 23.96
N TRP A 194 7.86 -13.79 25.26
CA TRP A 194 9.07 -14.02 26.06
C TRP A 194 8.75 -14.97 27.22
N ASP A 195 9.62 -15.93 27.49
CA ASP A 195 9.49 -16.79 28.67
C ASP A 195 10.13 -16.16 29.92
N SER A 196 10.04 -16.84 31.06
CA SER A 196 10.58 -16.36 32.35
C SER A 196 12.10 -16.18 32.36
N GLU A 197 12.81 -16.75 31.40
CA GLU A 197 14.26 -16.61 31.22
C GLU A 197 14.61 -15.53 30.19
N GLY A 198 13.61 -14.81 29.66
CA GLY A 198 13.80 -13.77 28.65
C GLY A 198 14.04 -14.31 27.24
N ARG A 199 13.79 -15.59 26.98
CA ARG A 199 13.98 -16.19 25.65
C ARG A 199 12.78 -15.94 24.75
N SER A 200 13.06 -15.64 23.49
CA SER A 200 12.05 -15.44 22.44
C SER A 200 11.31 -16.75 22.14
N ARG A 201 9.98 -16.73 22.27
CA ARG A 201 9.08 -17.83 21.87
C ARG A 201 8.21 -17.39 20.68
N PRO A 202 8.16 -18.16 19.57
CA PRO A 202 7.24 -17.88 18.48
C PRO A 202 5.80 -18.06 18.95
N ILE A 203 4.91 -17.17 18.53
CA ILE A 203 3.48 -17.29 18.78
C ILE A 203 2.87 -18.08 17.61
N PRO A 204 2.23 -19.24 17.85
CA PRO A 204 1.63 -20.01 16.78
C PRO A 204 0.60 -19.20 16.00
N ILE A 205 0.70 -19.25 14.67
CA ILE A 205 -0.30 -18.71 13.75
C ILE A 205 -1.55 -19.60 13.77
N SER A 206 -2.71 -19.04 13.43
CA SER A 206 -3.98 -19.78 13.51
C SER A 206 -4.35 -20.50 12.21
N SER A 207 -3.90 -20.02 11.05
CA SER A 207 -4.23 -20.62 9.74
C SER A 207 -3.24 -20.22 8.65
N VAL A 208 -2.38 -21.17 8.24
CA VAL A 208 -1.53 -21.02 7.04
C VAL A 208 -2.38 -20.79 5.78
N PRO A 209 -3.50 -21.50 5.53
CA PRO A 209 -4.32 -21.24 4.35
C PRO A 209 -4.87 -19.81 4.27
N PHE A 210 -5.31 -19.22 5.38
CA PHE A 210 -5.77 -17.82 5.37
C PHE A 210 -4.63 -16.83 5.14
N MET A 211 -3.49 -17.05 5.79
CA MET A 211 -2.29 -16.25 5.56
C MET A 211 -1.86 -16.32 4.08
N ALA A 212 -1.86 -17.51 3.49
CA ALA A 212 -1.53 -17.75 2.09
C ALA A 212 -2.54 -17.08 1.15
N LEU A 213 -3.85 -17.19 1.41
CA LEU A 213 -4.89 -16.50 0.64
C LEU A 213 -4.68 -14.98 0.66
N GLY A 214 -4.39 -14.42 1.84
CA GLY A 214 -4.09 -12.99 1.99
C GLY A 214 -2.89 -12.56 1.16
N SER A 215 -1.79 -13.31 1.24
CA SER A 215 -0.58 -13.08 0.43
C SER A 215 -0.87 -13.11 -1.08
N TRP A 216 -1.59 -14.11 -1.58
CA TRP A 216 -1.94 -14.19 -3.01
C TRP A 216 -2.85 -13.05 -3.47
N MET A 217 -3.83 -12.65 -2.66
CA MET A 217 -4.68 -11.49 -2.96
C MET A 217 -3.85 -10.20 -3.03
N LEU A 218 -2.89 -10.02 -2.11
CA LEU A 218 -1.96 -8.90 -2.15
C LEU A 218 -1.10 -8.93 -3.42
N CYS A 219 -0.55 -10.09 -3.80
CA CYS A 219 0.23 -10.21 -5.03
C CYS A 219 -0.56 -9.82 -6.29
N VAL A 220 -1.84 -10.24 -6.39
CA VAL A 220 -2.71 -9.84 -7.50
C VAL A 220 -2.99 -8.34 -7.46
N GLY A 221 -3.37 -7.81 -6.30
CA GLY A 221 -3.68 -6.40 -6.14
C GLY A 221 -2.48 -5.48 -6.39
N TRP A 222 -1.25 -5.99 -6.20
CA TRP A 222 -0.02 -5.25 -6.47
C TRP A 222 0.18 -4.85 -7.93
N PHE A 223 -0.38 -5.59 -8.88
CA PHE A 223 -0.39 -5.16 -10.28
C PHE A 223 -1.32 -3.96 -10.47
N GLY A 224 -2.42 -3.89 -9.72
CA GLY A 224 -3.24 -2.69 -9.61
C GLY A 224 -2.45 -1.53 -8.99
N PHE A 225 -1.69 -1.81 -7.94
CA PHE A 225 -0.89 -0.83 -7.22
C PHE A 225 0.24 -0.24 -8.08
N ASN A 226 1.05 -1.07 -8.73
CA ASN A 226 2.20 -0.59 -9.52
C ASN A 226 1.78 -0.16 -10.93
N VAL A 227 1.16 -1.06 -11.71
CA VAL A 227 0.94 -0.79 -13.15
C VAL A 227 -0.02 0.37 -13.35
N MET A 228 -1.02 0.51 -12.47
CA MET A 228 -2.06 1.52 -12.62
C MET A 228 -1.70 2.86 -11.98
N SER A 229 -0.59 2.94 -11.22
CA SER A 229 0.03 4.23 -10.84
C SER A 229 0.47 5.07 -12.03
N ALA A 230 0.52 4.49 -13.22
CA ALA A 230 0.60 5.22 -14.49
C ALA A 230 -0.56 6.23 -14.69
N ALA A 231 -1.66 6.05 -13.96
CA ALA A 231 -2.87 6.87 -13.90
C ALA A 231 -3.71 6.95 -15.19
N THR A 232 -3.07 6.86 -16.36
CA THR A 232 -3.72 6.94 -17.68
C THR A 232 -3.33 5.75 -18.53
N LEU A 233 -4.17 5.42 -19.51
CA LEU A 233 -3.86 4.41 -20.52
C LEU A 233 -2.59 4.75 -21.30
N GLN A 234 -2.32 6.04 -21.52
CA GLN A 234 -1.11 6.47 -22.21
C GLN A 234 0.17 6.20 -21.39
N GLY A 235 0.08 6.25 -20.06
CA GLY A 235 1.20 6.00 -19.16
C GLY A 235 1.46 4.52 -18.86
N ILE A 236 0.55 3.60 -19.24
CA ILE A 236 0.68 2.19 -18.88
C ILE A 236 2.02 1.60 -19.37
N SER A 237 2.69 0.84 -18.52
CA SER A 237 4.01 0.28 -18.82
C SER A 237 4.08 -1.22 -18.60
N GLY A 238 4.41 -1.96 -19.66
CA GLY A 238 4.74 -3.38 -19.57
C GLY A 238 6.00 -3.64 -18.77
N LEU A 239 6.93 -2.68 -18.72
CA LEU A 239 8.14 -2.77 -17.89
C LEU A 239 7.78 -2.82 -16.40
N VAL A 240 6.86 -1.96 -15.95
CA VAL A 240 6.38 -1.94 -14.56
C VAL A 240 5.76 -3.28 -14.17
N ALA A 241 4.96 -3.87 -15.05
CA ALA A 241 4.36 -5.18 -14.82
C ALA A 241 5.42 -6.28 -14.68
N ILE A 242 6.39 -6.34 -15.60
CA ILE A 242 7.45 -7.36 -15.57
C ILE A 242 8.40 -7.17 -14.39
N ASN A 243 8.75 -5.92 -14.05
CA ASN A 243 9.58 -5.63 -12.89
C ASN A 243 8.89 -6.05 -11.59
N SER A 244 7.58 -5.81 -11.47
CA SER A 244 6.77 -6.27 -10.33
C SER A 244 6.79 -7.80 -10.20
N LEU A 245 6.61 -8.51 -11.31
CA LEU A 245 6.66 -9.98 -11.36
C LEU A 245 8.04 -10.52 -10.99
N PHE A 246 9.12 -9.94 -11.53
CA PHE A 246 10.48 -10.38 -11.28
C PHE A 246 10.90 -10.11 -9.83
N ALA A 247 10.55 -8.96 -9.27
CA ALA A 247 10.81 -8.65 -7.86
C ALA A 247 10.04 -9.60 -6.92
N MET A 248 8.77 -9.89 -7.22
CA MET A 248 7.99 -10.88 -6.49
C MET A 248 8.68 -12.26 -6.50
N ALA A 249 9.10 -12.72 -7.69
CA ALA A 249 9.80 -13.99 -7.84
C ALA A 249 11.13 -14.03 -7.07
N GLY A 250 11.90 -12.94 -7.11
CA GLY A 250 13.14 -12.79 -6.35
C GLY A 250 12.93 -12.93 -4.86
N GLY A 251 11.92 -12.24 -4.32
CA GLY A 251 11.56 -12.30 -2.90
C GLY A 251 11.09 -13.69 -2.47
N ILE A 252 10.29 -14.37 -3.30
CA ILE A 252 9.85 -15.77 -3.06
C ILE A 252 11.04 -16.72 -3.00
N ILE A 253 11.93 -16.68 -4.00
CA ILE A 253 13.06 -17.60 -4.12
C ILE A 253 14.06 -17.37 -2.98
N ALA A 254 14.35 -16.10 -2.66
CA ALA A 254 15.18 -15.74 -1.52
C ALA A 254 14.60 -16.28 -0.21
N ALA A 255 13.33 -16.00 0.07
CA ALA A 255 12.68 -16.45 1.29
C ALA A 255 12.62 -17.99 1.39
N LEU A 256 12.35 -18.70 0.28
CA LEU A 256 12.38 -20.16 0.20
C LEU A 256 13.73 -20.73 0.67
N MET A 257 14.83 -20.19 0.16
CA MET A 257 16.18 -20.66 0.46
C MET A 257 16.59 -20.34 1.89
N ILE A 258 16.39 -19.11 2.36
CA ILE A 258 16.87 -18.67 3.68
C ILE A 258 16.03 -19.26 4.82
N SER A 259 14.70 -19.30 4.66
CA SER A 259 13.80 -19.81 5.70
C SER A 259 13.72 -21.34 5.75
N LYS A 260 14.34 -22.03 4.78
CA LYS A 260 14.30 -23.50 4.64
C LYS A 260 12.88 -24.04 4.50
N ASN A 261 12.16 -23.50 3.51
CA ASN A 261 10.79 -23.90 3.14
C ASN A 261 9.69 -23.50 4.14
N ASP A 262 9.89 -22.47 4.98
CA ASP A 262 8.84 -22.02 5.88
C ASP A 262 7.75 -21.25 5.12
N PRO A 263 6.48 -21.69 5.19
CA PRO A 263 5.41 -21.08 4.41
C PRO A 263 5.11 -19.64 4.83
N GLY A 264 5.31 -19.29 6.11
CA GLY A 264 5.14 -17.92 6.59
C GLY A 264 6.11 -16.97 5.91
N PHE A 265 7.39 -17.35 5.88
CA PHE A 265 8.41 -16.55 5.25
C PHE A 265 8.28 -16.48 3.72
N ILE A 266 7.96 -17.58 3.03
CA ILE A 266 7.81 -17.59 1.57
C ILE A 266 6.69 -16.64 1.11
N HIS A 267 5.52 -16.73 1.74
CA HIS A 267 4.37 -15.89 1.37
C HIS A 267 4.62 -14.41 1.62
N ASN A 268 5.33 -14.06 2.68
CA ASN A 268 5.70 -12.66 2.96
C ASN A 268 6.93 -12.21 2.17
N GLY A 269 7.81 -13.12 1.74
CA GLY A 269 8.93 -12.83 0.83
C GLY A 269 8.46 -12.29 -0.51
N ALA A 270 7.35 -12.82 -1.05
CA ALA A 270 6.68 -12.25 -2.21
C ALA A 270 6.32 -10.77 -2.00
N LEU A 271 5.73 -10.47 -0.84
CA LEU A 271 5.32 -9.11 -0.48
C LEU A 271 6.53 -8.20 -0.26
N ALA A 272 7.59 -8.68 0.38
CA ALA A 272 8.83 -7.92 0.58
C ALA A 272 9.44 -7.48 -0.77
N GLY A 273 9.49 -8.39 -1.75
CA GLY A 273 9.98 -8.05 -3.09
C GLY A 273 9.08 -7.06 -3.81
N LEU A 274 7.76 -7.23 -3.73
CA LEU A 274 6.79 -6.31 -4.30
C LEU A 274 6.85 -4.91 -3.65
N VAL A 275 7.01 -4.81 -2.33
CA VAL A 275 7.23 -3.55 -1.60
C VAL A 275 8.49 -2.84 -2.11
N ALA A 276 9.60 -3.56 -2.24
CA ALA A 276 10.89 -2.96 -2.55
C ALA A 276 10.96 -2.41 -3.98
N ILE A 277 10.21 -2.99 -4.93
CA ILE A 277 10.24 -2.54 -6.33
C ILE A 277 9.32 -1.34 -6.60
N CYS A 278 8.34 -1.03 -5.75
CA CYS A 278 7.36 0.04 -6.01
C CYS A 278 8.02 1.38 -6.38
N ALA A 279 9.13 1.75 -5.75
CA ALA A 279 9.80 3.02 -6.00
C ALA A 279 10.44 3.12 -7.39
N GLY A 280 10.97 2.02 -7.93
CA GLY A 280 11.77 2.01 -9.17
C GLY A 280 11.24 1.08 -10.25
N SER A 281 10.00 0.62 -10.14
CA SER A 281 9.41 -0.37 -11.06
C SER A 281 9.37 0.10 -12.52
N ASP A 282 9.44 1.41 -12.75
CA ASP A 282 9.50 2.08 -14.05
C ASP A 282 10.93 2.38 -14.54
N GLN A 283 11.95 2.23 -13.68
CA GLN A 283 13.33 2.70 -13.94
C GLN A 283 14.36 1.58 -14.09
N VAL A 284 14.06 0.35 -13.67
CA VAL A 284 15.06 -0.74 -13.62
C VAL A 284 14.87 -1.80 -14.69
N HIS A 285 15.94 -2.52 -15.02
CA HIS A 285 15.87 -3.71 -15.85
C HIS A 285 15.23 -4.88 -15.06
N PRO A 286 14.49 -5.83 -15.70
CA PRO A 286 13.87 -6.97 -15.01
C PRO A 286 14.81 -7.80 -14.12
N PHE A 287 16.05 -8.04 -14.55
CA PHE A 287 17.05 -8.71 -13.70
C PHE A 287 17.48 -7.85 -12.49
N GLY A 288 17.46 -6.52 -12.62
CA GLY A 288 17.64 -5.61 -11.50
C GLY A 288 16.46 -5.69 -10.53
N ALA A 289 15.23 -5.73 -11.04
CA ALA A 289 14.03 -5.94 -10.23
C ALA A 289 14.07 -7.28 -9.47
N LEU A 290 14.52 -8.36 -10.13
CA LEU A 290 14.74 -9.67 -9.51
C LEU A 290 15.73 -9.58 -8.34
N ALA A 291 16.86 -8.87 -8.53
CA ALA A 291 17.86 -8.67 -7.49
C ALA A 291 17.33 -7.83 -6.33
N ILE A 292 16.61 -6.74 -6.60
CA ILE A 292 15.92 -5.93 -5.58
C ILE A 292 14.98 -6.80 -4.76
N GLY A 293 14.16 -7.62 -5.44
CA GLY A 293 13.24 -8.55 -4.80
C GLY A 293 13.94 -9.57 -3.91
N ALA A 294 15.03 -10.18 -4.41
CA ALA A 294 15.81 -11.15 -3.66
C ALA A 294 16.46 -10.54 -2.41
N ILE A 295 17.05 -9.34 -2.53
CA ILE A 295 17.66 -8.63 -1.39
C ILE A 295 16.58 -8.29 -0.35
N ALA A 296 15.42 -7.80 -0.78
CA ALA A 296 14.31 -7.51 0.12
C ALA A 296 13.81 -8.76 0.84
N GLY A 297 13.69 -9.88 0.11
CA GLY A 297 13.36 -11.19 0.69
C GLY A 297 14.38 -11.66 1.71
N ILE A 298 15.68 -11.49 1.46
CA ILE A 298 16.75 -11.82 2.42
C ILE A 298 16.65 -10.96 3.68
N ILE A 299 16.44 -9.65 3.54
CA ILE A 299 16.34 -8.72 4.67
C ILE A 299 15.09 -9.01 5.52
N PHE A 300 14.00 -9.46 4.88
CA PHE A 300 12.75 -9.76 5.56
C PHE A 300 12.82 -11.01 6.46
N VAL A 301 13.55 -12.05 6.05
CA VAL A 301 13.66 -13.33 6.79
C VAL A 301 14.60 -13.20 7.98
#